data_AF-A0A386WFH9-F1
#
_entry.id   AF-A0A386WFH9-F1
#
_cell.length_a   1.000
_cell.length_b   1.000
_cell.length_c   1.000
_cell.angle_alpha   90.00
_cell.angle_beta   90.00
_cell.angle_gamma   90.00
#
_symmetry.space_group_name_H-M   'P 1'
#
loop_
_entity.id
_entity.type
_entity.pdbx_description
1 polymer ?
#
loop_
_entity_poly.entity_id
_entity_poly.type
_entity_poly.pdbx_seq_one_letter_code
_entity_poly.pdbx_strand_id
1 'polypeptide(L)'
;MIGAGAVACALVHRDKNEAIRHCQAAISKKLRAPSTAEFTDTIVSRGDSGFGTHYYDVAGTVDAQNGFGAMVRGEYTCELTQRPDGQWLVTSTRVL
;
A
#
# COMPACT_ATOMS: atom_id res chain seq x y z
N MET A 1 29.69 13.48 -13.13
CA MET A 1 28.28 13.90 -13.00
C MET A 1 27.45 12.65 -12.70
N ILE A 2 27.12 12.39 -11.43
CA ILE A 2 26.29 11.25 -11.04
C ILE A 2 24.84 11.72 -11.16
N GLY A 3 24.10 11.10 -12.07
CA GLY A 3 22.86 11.63 -12.65
C GLY A 3 21.71 11.76 -11.65
N ALA A 4 21.12 12.95 -11.59
CA ALA A 4 19.89 13.25 -10.84
C ALA A 4 18.74 12.27 -11.12
N GLY A 5 18.72 11.61 -12.30
CA GLY A 5 17.72 10.62 -12.68
C GLY A 5 17.73 9.34 -11.84
N ALA A 6 18.89 8.87 -11.36
CA ALA A 6 18.97 7.65 -10.55
C ALA A 6 18.43 7.88 -9.13
N VAL A 7 18.66 9.08 -8.56
CA VAL A 7 18.17 9.47 -7.23
C VAL A 7 16.64 9.62 -7.26
N ALA A 8 16.09 10.25 -8.29
CA ALA A 8 14.64 10.41 -8.43
C ALA A 8 13.92 9.06 -8.55
N CYS A 9 14.43 8.13 -9.38
CA CYS A 9 13.84 6.79 -9.51
C CYS A 9 13.91 5.99 -8.19
N ALA A 10 15.02 6.10 -7.46
CA ALA A 10 15.19 5.43 -6.17
C ALA A 10 14.23 5.95 -5.09
N LEU A 11 13.98 7.25 -5.04
CA LEU A 11 12.99 7.84 -4.12
C LEU A 11 11.58 7.37 -4.47
N VAL A 12 11.19 7.45 -5.74
CA VAL A 12 9.86 6.99 -6.20
C VAL A 12 9.64 5.50 -5.89
N HIS A 13 10.66 4.66 -6.07
CA HIS A 13 10.55 3.23 -5.73
C HIS A 13 10.41 3.02 -4.21
N ARG A 14 11.13 3.77 -3.37
CA ARG A 14 10.99 3.72 -1.92
C ARG A 14 9.58 4.13 -1.48
N ASP A 15 9.04 5.20 -2.04
CA ASP A 15 7.70 5.69 -1.70
C ASP A 15 6.62 4.66 -2.06
N LYS A 16 6.75 3.98 -3.20
CA LYS A 16 5.84 2.88 -3.56
C LYS A 16 5.90 1.74 -2.54
N ASN A 17 7.09 1.34 -2.11
CA ASN A 17 7.23 0.28 -1.10
C ASN A 17 6.67 0.71 0.27
N GLU A 18 6.78 1.99 0.62
CA GLU A 18 6.14 2.56 1.82
C GLU A 18 4.61 2.56 1.71
N ALA A 19 4.06 2.99 0.58
CA ALA A 19 2.64 2.94 0.30
C ALA A 19 2.08 1.51 0.46
N ILE A 20 2.78 0.51 -0.08
CA ILE A 20 2.42 -0.92 0.09
C ILE A 20 2.39 -1.30 1.56
N ARG A 21 3.44 -0.98 2.33
CA ARG A 21 3.51 -1.33 3.76
C ARG A 21 2.40 -0.66 4.56
N HIS A 22 2.14 0.62 4.35
CA HIS A 22 1.08 1.35 5.03
C HIS A 22 -0.31 0.80 4.67
N CYS A 23 -0.53 0.49 3.39
CA CYS A 23 -1.74 -0.16 2.91
C CYS A 23 -1.94 -1.52 3.58
N GLN A 24 -0.98 -2.44 3.44
CA GLN A 24 -1.09 -3.80 3.96
C GLN A 24 -1.26 -3.79 5.48
N ALA A 25 -0.57 -2.92 6.21
CA ALA A 25 -0.78 -2.74 7.64
C ALA A 25 -2.21 -2.28 7.99
N ALA A 26 -2.81 -1.42 7.16
CA ALA A 26 -4.19 -0.98 7.35
C ALA A 26 -5.21 -2.08 6.99
N ILE A 27 -4.95 -2.87 5.95
CA ILE A 27 -5.77 -4.04 5.58
C ILE A 27 -5.68 -5.14 6.63
N SER A 28 -4.48 -5.46 7.13
CA SER A 28 -4.25 -6.45 8.18
C SER A 28 -5.09 -6.17 9.43
N LYS A 29 -5.27 -4.89 9.82
CA LYS A 29 -6.11 -4.50 10.95
C LYS A 29 -7.61 -4.84 10.77
N LYS A 30 -8.06 -5.12 9.55
CA LYS A 30 -9.44 -5.52 9.23
C LYS A 30 -9.64 -7.03 9.17
N LEU A 31 -8.56 -7.81 9.12
CA LEU A 31 -8.64 -9.27 8.98
C LEU A 31 -8.88 -9.95 10.34
N ARG A 32 -9.49 -11.13 10.31
CA ARG A 32 -9.74 -11.93 11.53
C ARG A 32 -8.48 -12.53 12.12
N ALA A 33 -7.55 -12.97 11.26
CA ALA A 33 -6.26 -13.52 11.66
C ALA A 33 -5.12 -12.77 10.93
N PRO A 34 -4.77 -11.54 11.37
CA PRO A 34 -3.83 -10.67 10.65
C PRO A 34 -2.44 -11.30 10.44
N SER A 35 -1.99 -12.13 11.38
CA SER A 35 -0.69 -12.82 11.31
C SER A 35 -0.63 -13.95 10.27
N THR A 36 -1.76 -14.32 9.68
CA THR A 36 -1.85 -15.32 8.60
C THR A 36 -2.01 -14.69 7.22
N ALA A 37 -2.01 -13.35 7.16
CA ALA A 37 -2.25 -12.61 5.93
C ALA A 37 -1.06 -12.73 4.97
N GLU A 38 -1.32 -13.26 3.78
CA GLU A 38 -0.37 -13.30 2.67
C GLU A 38 -0.88 -12.37 1.57
N PHE A 39 -0.09 -11.36 1.23
CA PHE A 39 -0.45 -10.37 0.21
C PHE A 39 0.30 -10.69 -1.09
N THR A 40 -0.45 -10.82 -2.18
CA THR A 40 0.08 -11.11 -3.52
C THR A 40 -0.50 -10.15 -4.55
N ASP A 41 0.05 -10.21 -5.77
CA ASP A 41 -0.45 -9.47 -6.95
C ASP A 41 -0.62 -7.97 -6.70
N THR A 42 0.29 -7.41 -5.87
CA THR A 42 0.22 -6.01 -5.45
C THR A 42 0.58 -5.08 -6.60
N ILE A 43 -0.34 -4.17 -6.93
CA ILE A 43 -0.18 -3.13 -7.94
C ILE A 43 -0.26 -1.77 -7.23
N VAL A 44 0.62 -0.85 -7.63
CA VAL A 44 0.69 0.51 -7.08
C VAL A 44 0.66 1.54 -8.20
N SER A 45 -0.38 2.36 -8.19
CA SER A 45 -0.48 3.57 -9.00
C SER A 45 -0.09 4.78 -8.15
N ARG A 46 0.67 5.72 -8.72
CA ARG A 46 1.06 6.98 -8.08
C ARG A 46 0.57 8.14 -8.93
N GLY A 47 -0.03 9.13 -8.29
CA GLY A 47 -0.37 10.43 -8.87
C GLY A 47 0.30 11.56 -8.10
N ASP A 48 0.49 12.70 -8.75
CA ASP A 48 1.04 13.92 -8.15
C ASP A 48 -0.07 14.96 -7.97
N SER A 49 -0.25 15.49 -6.76
CA SER A 49 -1.17 16.62 -6.52
C SER A 49 -0.52 17.98 -6.77
N GLY A 50 0.80 17.99 -6.96
CA GLY A 50 1.63 19.19 -6.87
C GLY A 50 2.09 19.48 -5.44
N PHE A 51 2.99 20.47 -5.31
CA PHE A 51 3.54 20.94 -4.01
C PHE A 51 4.21 19.85 -3.15
N GLY A 52 4.70 18.76 -3.76
CA GLY A 52 5.32 17.63 -3.03
C GLY A 52 4.31 16.69 -2.36
N THR A 53 3.02 16.78 -2.71
CA THR A 53 2.01 15.81 -2.27
C THR A 53 1.79 14.76 -3.35
N HIS A 54 1.68 13.50 -2.93
CA HIS A 54 1.51 12.36 -3.82
C HIS A 54 0.35 11.48 -3.35
N TYR A 55 -0.45 10.99 -4.29
CA TYR A 55 -1.50 10.03 -4.05
C TYR A 55 -1.06 8.65 -4.51
N TYR A 56 -1.48 7.62 -3.78
CA TYR A 56 -1.19 6.24 -4.08
C TYR A 56 -2.46 5.41 -4.01
N ASP A 57 -2.72 4.65 -5.07
CA ASP A 57 -3.73 3.59 -5.08
C ASP A 57 -3.01 2.26 -5.08
N VAL A 58 -3.21 1.49 -4.01
CA VAL A 58 -2.65 0.15 -3.86
C VAL A 58 -3.78 -0.86 -3.93
N ALA A 59 -3.64 -1.83 -4.81
CA ALA A 59 -4.59 -2.94 -4.95
C ALA A 59 -3.84 -4.27 -4.98
N GLY A 60 -4.53 -5.36 -4.67
CA GLY A 60 -3.98 -6.72 -4.77
C GLY A 60 -4.92 -7.74 -4.16
N THR A 61 -4.38 -8.94 -3.92
CA THR A 61 -5.09 -10.02 -3.25
C THR A 61 -4.49 -10.31 -1.89
N VAL A 62 -5.34 -10.73 -0.95
CA VAL A 62 -4.94 -11.16 0.38
C VAL A 62 -5.57 -12.50 0.70
N ASP A 63 -4.73 -13.46 1.08
CA ASP A 63 -5.15 -14.73 1.65
C ASP A 63 -5.02 -14.66 3.16
N ALA A 64 -6.09 -14.94 3.90
CA ALA A 64 -6.04 -14.94 5.36
C ALA A 64 -7.05 -15.93 5.95
N GLN A 65 -6.78 -16.41 7.17
CA GLN A 65 -7.72 -17.29 7.85
C GLN A 65 -8.98 -16.52 8.30
N ASN A 66 -10.14 -17.14 8.10
CA ASN A 66 -11.39 -16.71 8.71
C ASN A 66 -11.52 -17.24 10.15
N GLY A 67 -12.64 -16.93 10.82
CA GLY A 67 -12.88 -17.37 12.21
C GLY A 67 -13.00 -18.89 12.43
N PHE A 68 -13.01 -19.68 11.35
CA PHE A 68 -13.06 -21.15 11.39
C PHE A 68 -11.71 -21.80 11.05
N GLY A 69 -10.64 -21.00 10.88
CA GLY A 69 -9.30 -21.50 10.55
C GLY A 69 -9.11 -21.89 9.09
N ALA A 70 -10.08 -21.62 8.21
CA ALA A 70 -9.94 -21.84 6.78
C ALA A 70 -9.31 -20.63 6.09
N MET A 71 -8.40 -20.87 5.15
CA MET A 71 -7.83 -19.82 4.28
C MET A 71 -8.88 -19.32 3.28
N VAL A 72 -9.08 -18.01 3.23
CA VAL A 72 -9.98 -17.34 2.29
C VAL A 72 -9.20 -16.27 1.54
N ARG A 73 -9.36 -16.24 0.22
CA ARG A 73 -8.83 -15.20 -0.66
C ARG A 73 -9.83 -14.05 -0.77
N GLY A 74 -9.36 -12.83 -0.59
CA GLY A 74 -10.11 -11.60 -0.87
C GLY A 74 -9.27 -10.64 -1.72
N GLU A 75 -9.94 -9.70 -2.36
CA GLU A 75 -9.27 -8.57 -3.00
C GLU A 75 -9.19 -7.41 -2.00
N TYR A 76 -8.17 -6.58 -2.11
CA TYR A 76 -8.06 -5.38 -1.30
C TYR A 76 -7.70 -4.17 -2.14
N THR A 77 -8.17 -3.01 -1.68
CA THR A 77 -7.76 -1.72 -2.20
C THR A 77 -7.50 -0.74 -1.07
N CYS A 78 -6.56 0.18 -1.28
CA CYS A 78 -6.21 1.23 -0.35
C CYS A 78 -5.81 2.49 -1.10
N GLU A 79 -6.30 3.62 -0.62
CA GLU A 79 -5.94 4.95 -1.09
C GLU A 79 -5.09 5.62 0.00
N LEU A 80 -3.95 6.19 -0.39
CA LEU A 80 -3.04 6.88 0.51
C LEU A 80 -2.62 8.24 -0.04
N THR A 81 -2.34 9.16 0.86
CA THR A 81 -1.71 10.45 0.56
C THR A 81 -0.39 10.55 1.31
N GLN A 82 0.70 10.80 0.58
CA GLN A 82 1.98 11.21 1.15
C GLN A 82 2.06 12.73 1.08
N ARG A 83 2.21 13.37 2.24
CA ARG A 83 2.39 14.82 2.37
C ARG A 83 3.84 15.22 2.10
N PRO A 84 4.12 16.51 1.86
CA PRO A 84 5.48 17.00 1.57
C PRO A 84 6.45 16.83 2.74
N ASP A 85 5.94 16.68 3.97
CA ASP A 85 6.72 16.39 5.18
C ASP A 85 7.02 14.90 5.37
N GLY A 86 6.63 14.05 4.41
CA GLY A 86 6.80 12.60 4.47
C GLY A 86 5.74 11.87 5.27
N GLN A 87 4.72 12.55 5.80
CA GLN A 87 3.63 11.89 6.52
C GLN A 87 2.71 11.13 5.57
N TRP A 88 2.35 9.91 5.98
CA TRP A 88 1.42 9.05 5.26
C TRP A 88 0.03 9.08 5.91
N LEU A 89 -0.97 9.36 5.09
CA LEU A 89 -2.38 9.28 5.47
C LEU A 89 -3.07 8.21 4.64
N VAL A 90 -3.58 7.17 5.29
CA VAL A 90 -4.47 6.20 4.66
C VAL A 90 -5.87 6.79 4.63
N THR A 91 -6.38 7.13 3.45
CA THR A 91 -7.67 7.81 3.28
C THR A 91 -8.82 6.83 3.11
N SER A 92 -8.58 5.69 2.47
CA SER A 92 -9.60 4.66 2.21
C SER A 92 -8.97 3.28 2.22
N THR A 93 -9.71 2.29 2.71
CA THR A 93 -9.31 0.87 2.68
C THR A 93 -10.54 -0.01 2.49
N ARG A 94 -10.46 -1.00 1.61
CA ARG A 94 -11.53 -1.96 1.35
C ARG A 94 -10.96 -3.36 1.19
N VAL A 95 -11.69 -4.35 1.70
CA VAL A 95 -11.47 -5.78 1.45
C VAL A 95 -12.79 -6.29 0.89
N LEU A 96 -12.74 -6.92 -0.27
CA LEU A 96 -13.87 -7.45 -1.01
C LEU A 96 -13.99 -8.96 -0.81
#